data_AF-A0A7C0X8U9-F1
#
_entry.id   AF-A0A7C0X8U9-F1
#
_cell.length_a   1.000
_cell.length_b   1.000
_cell.length_c   1.000
_cell.angle_alpha   90.00
_cell.angle_beta   90.00
_cell.angle_gamma   90.00
#
_symmetry.space_group_name_H-M   'P 1'
#
loop_
_entity.id
_entity.type
_entity.pdbx_description
1 polymer ?
#
loop_
_entity_poly.entity_id
_entity_poly.type
_entity_poly.pdbx_seq_one_letter_code
_entity_poly.pdbx_strand_id
1 'polypeptide(L)'
;MWENFFIFLMPAFLSILILSSCSGGFGPPESGKFIAVAGGAEGLLILDVSDPHNPKLVGYFNTDGWAESVHVSGDYAYIADERNGLVIVDISDPHNPQLVGHYDTDG
;
A
#
# COMPACT_ATOMS: atom_id res chain seq x y z
N MET A 1 7.56 21.19 -3.59
CA MET A 1 7.60 22.09 -4.76
C MET A 1 8.70 21.58 -5.66
N TRP A 2 8.52 20.89 -6.78
CA TRP A 2 7.39 20.51 -7.63
C TRP A 2 7.93 19.27 -8.41
N GLU A 3 7.19 18.29 -8.93
CA GLU A 3 6.03 18.33 -9.81
C GLU A 3 5.38 16.94 -9.86
N ASN A 4 4.08 16.99 -10.10
CA ASN A 4 3.21 15.93 -10.57
C ASN A 4 3.82 15.10 -11.71
N PHE A 5 3.81 13.77 -11.61
CA PHE A 5 3.93 12.91 -12.79
C PHE A 5 2.69 12.03 -12.94
N PHE A 6 1.80 12.58 -13.77
CA PHE A 6 0.82 11.94 -14.64
C PHE A 6 0.65 10.41 -14.56
N ILE A 7 -0.54 10.05 -14.12
CA ILE A 7 -1.28 8.84 -14.50
C ILE A 7 -1.54 8.92 -16.02
N PHE A 8 -1.08 7.94 -16.80
CA PHE A 8 -1.53 7.76 -18.19
C PHE A 8 -1.94 6.31 -18.43
N LEU A 9 -3.24 6.14 -18.68
CA LEU A 9 -3.95 5.09 -19.41
C LEU A 9 -3.52 3.61 -19.22
N MET A 10 -4.36 2.88 -18.48
CA MET A 10 -4.81 1.56 -18.90
C MET A 10 -6.35 1.60 -19.04
N PRO A 11 -6.95 1.25 -20.18
CA PRO A 11 -8.39 1.21 -20.32
C PRO A 11 -8.89 -0.17 -19.85
N ALA A 12 -9.14 -0.31 -18.56
CA ALA A 12 -10.02 -1.37 -18.05
C ALA A 12 -10.53 -0.99 -16.66
N PHE A 13 -11.84 -0.95 -16.54
CA PHE A 13 -12.66 -0.70 -15.36
C PHE A 13 -12.07 -1.22 -14.03
N LEU A 14 -11.60 -0.31 -13.17
CA LEU A 14 -12.06 -0.18 -11.79
C LEU A 14 -11.58 1.17 -11.24
N SER A 15 -12.52 2.04 -10.89
CA SER A 15 -12.24 3.33 -10.27
C SER A 15 -11.66 3.11 -8.87
N ILE A 16 -10.33 3.07 -8.74
CA ILE A 16 -9.67 3.22 -7.43
C ILE A 16 -8.68 4.38 -7.57
N LEU A 17 -9.20 5.56 -7.25
CA LEU A 17 -8.41 6.78 -7.12
C LEU A 17 -7.81 6.74 -5.71
N ILE A 18 -6.56 6.31 -5.54
CA ILE A 18 -5.83 6.46 -4.28
C ILE A 18 -4.55 7.24 -4.54
N LEU A 19 -4.64 8.54 -4.25
CA LEU A 19 -3.52 9.48 -4.25
C LEU A 19 -2.75 9.35 -2.93
N SER A 20 -1.92 8.30 -2.83
CA SER A 20 -0.72 8.30 -1.99
C SER A 20 0.19 7.15 -2.37
N SER A 21 0.76 7.21 -3.59
CA SER A 21 1.96 6.42 -3.85
C SER A 21 3.14 7.17 -3.22
N CYS A 22 3.44 6.88 -1.96
CA CYS A 22 4.77 7.21 -1.46
C CYS A 22 5.73 6.23 -2.11
N SER A 23 6.51 6.67 -3.11
CA SER A 23 7.55 5.86 -3.73
C SER A 23 8.76 5.77 -2.80
N GLY A 24 8.59 5.15 -1.64
CA GLY A 24 9.71 4.69 -0.83
C GLY A 24 10.05 3.28 -1.29
N GLY A 25 11.28 3.06 -1.74
CA GLY A 25 11.77 1.71 -1.98
C GLY A 25 11.96 1.03 -0.62
N PHE A 26 11.18 -0.02 -0.35
CA PHE A 26 11.31 -0.85 0.85
C PHE A 26 11.55 -2.29 0.39
N GLY A 27 12.60 -2.93 0.90
CA GLY A 27 13.07 -4.25 0.47
C GLY A 27 14.59 -4.33 0.25
N PRO A 28 15.14 -5.54 0.08
CA PRO A 28 16.58 -5.73 -0.12
C PRO A 28 17.09 -4.97 -1.36
N PRO A 29 18.37 -4.53 -1.40
CA PRO A 29 18.92 -3.62 -2.42
C PRO A 29 18.92 -4.17 -3.85
N GLU A 30 18.48 -5.40 -4.07
CA GLU A 30 18.52 -6.10 -5.34
C GLU A 30 17.11 -6.26 -5.92
N SER A 31 16.72 -5.28 -6.74
CA SER A 31 15.82 -5.40 -7.91
C SER A 31 14.30 -5.32 -7.79
N GLY A 32 13.72 -4.95 -6.64
CA GLY A 32 12.28 -4.74 -6.49
C GLY A 32 11.88 -3.28 -6.25
N LYS A 33 11.02 -2.67 -7.07
CA LYS A 33 10.32 -1.43 -6.72
C LYS A 33 8.94 -1.79 -6.22
N PHE A 34 8.72 -1.74 -4.91
CA PHE A 34 7.42 -2.06 -4.33
C PHE A 34 6.60 -0.80 -4.05
N ILE A 35 5.28 -0.92 -4.13
CA ILE A 35 4.32 0.09 -3.65
C ILE A 35 3.30 -0.59 -2.75
N ALA A 36 2.83 0.15 -1.75
CA ALA A 36 1.73 -0.26 -0.89
C ALA A 36 0.49 0.59 -1.20
N VAL A 37 -0.66 -0.05 -1.31
CA VAL A 37 -1.92 0.58 -1.73
C VAL A 37 -3.04 0.15 -0.81
N ALA A 38 -3.95 1.07 -0.48
CA ALA A 38 -5.19 0.72 0.20
C ALA A 38 -6.14 0.02 -0.79
N GLY A 39 -6.58 -1.18 -0.46
CA GLY A 39 -7.48 -2.01 -1.26
C GLY A 39 -8.95 -1.91 -0.85
N GLY A 40 -9.31 -0.97 0.03
CA GLY A 40 -10.64 -0.94 0.65
C GLY A 40 -10.88 -2.19 1.48
N ALA A 41 -11.86 -3.01 1.08
CA ALA A 41 -12.21 -4.27 1.74
C ALA A 41 -11.09 -5.34 1.69
N GLU A 42 -10.11 -5.21 0.79
CA GLU A 42 -8.96 -6.12 0.71
C GLU A 42 -7.83 -5.73 1.70
N GLY A 43 -7.95 -4.59 2.39
CA GLY A 43 -6.94 -4.08 3.32
C GLY A 43 -5.74 -3.46 2.61
N LEU A 44 -4.52 -3.87 2.97
CA LEU A 44 -3.27 -3.43 2.36
C LEU A 44 -2.88 -4.34 1.19
N LEU A 45 -2.58 -3.76 0.03
CA LEU A 45 -2.04 -4.46 -1.13
C LEU A 45 -0.59 -4.04 -1.38
N ILE A 46 0.30 -5.00 -1.61
CA ILE A 46 1.71 -4.76 -1.93
C ILE A 46 1.98 -5.23 -3.36
N LEU A 47 2.38 -4.28 -4.21
CA LEU A 47 2.66 -4.54 -5.62
C LEU A 47 4.13 -4.35 -5.94
N ASP A 48 4.71 -5.30 -6.66
CA ASP A 48 5.95 -5.13 -7.39
C ASP A 48 5.68 -4.38 -8.69
N VAL A 49 6.26 -3.19 -8.79
CA VAL A 49 6.20 -2.27 -9.94
C VAL A 49 7.58 -2.07 -10.57
N SER A 50 8.45 -3.07 -10.45
CA SER A 50 9.76 -3.09 -11.13
C SER A 50 9.61 -3.01 -12.66
N ASP A 51 8.56 -3.64 -13.21
CA ASP A 51 8.08 -3.38 -14.57
C ASP A 51 6.80 -2.52 -14.50
N PRO A 52 6.85 -1.23 -14.86
CA PRO A 52 5.69 -0.35 -14.79
C PRO A 52 4.56 -0.72 -15.76
N HIS A 53 4.83 -1.54 -16.78
CA HIS A 53 3.80 -2.02 -17.72
C HIS A 53 3.12 -3.30 -17.24
N ASN A 54 3.67 -3.95 -16.22
CA ASN A 54 3.19 -5.22 -15.70
C ASN A 54 3.35 -5.28 -14.17
N PRO A 55 2.59 -4.44 -13.43
CA PRO A 55 2.61 -4.48 -11.97
C PRO A 55 2.06 -5.83 -11.47
N LYS A 56 2.70 -6.40 -10.45
CA LYS A 56 2.34 -7.70 -9.88
C LYS A 56 1.99 -7.57 -8.41
N LEU A 57 0.86 -8.12 -7.98
CA LEU A 57 0.56 -8.28 -6.57
C LEU A 57 1.51 -9.34 -5.98
N VAL A 58 2.31 -8.97 -4.98
CA VAL A 58 3.29 -9.86 -4.32
C VAL A 58 2.93 -10.18 -2.88
N GLY A 59 2.12 -9.35 -2.25
CA GLY A 59 1.63 -9.55 -0.89
C GLY A 59 0.37 -8.75 -0.62
N TYR A 60 -0.34 -9.13 0.43
CA TYR A 60 -1.49 -8.39 0.94
C TYR A 60 -1.63 -8.64 2.44
N PHE A 61 -2.27 -7.70 3.14
CA PHE A 61 -2.65 -7.83 4.53
C PHE A 61 -4.09 -7.36 4.70
N ASN A 62 -4.99 -8.29 5.00
CA ASN A 62 -6.38 -7.96 5.29
C ASN A 62 -6.49 -7.34 6.69
N THR A 63 -7.02 -6.13 6.77
CA THR A 63 -7.24 -5.41 8.03
C THR A 63 -8.56 -5.78 8.72
N ASP A 64 -9.39 -6.63 8.10
CA ASP A 64 -10.76 -6.96 8.51
C ASP A 64 -11.69 -5.72 8.63
N GLY A 65 -11.30 -4.63 7.96
CA GLY A 65 -12.00 -3.36 7.89
C GLY A 65 -11.97 -2.77 6.48
N TRP A 66 -12.07 -1.45 6.40
CA TRP A 66 -12.01 -0.73 5.13
C TRP A 66 -10.78 0.19 5.12
N ALA A 67 -9.74 -0.23 4.39
CA ALA A 67 -8.53 0.57 4.24
C ALA A 67 -8.79 1.76 3.30
N GLU A 68 -8.75 2.98 3.85
CA GLU A 68 -8.96 4.21 3.08
C GLU A 68 -7.66 4.80 2.53
N SER A 69 -6.59 4.71 3.32
CA SER A 69 -5.31 5.35 2.99
C SER A 69 -4.14 4.58 3.57
N VAL A 70 -2.99 4.66 2.88
CA VAL A 70 -1.73 4.05 3.30
C VAL A 70 -0.62 5.08 3.23
N HIS A 71 0.16 5.16 4.30
CA HIS A 71 1.42 5.87 4.34
C HIS A 71 2.54 4.87 4.66
N VAL A 72 3.67 4.96 3.96
CA VAL A 72 4.79 4.04 4.19
C VAL A 72 6.01 4.82 4.68
N SER A 73 6.61 4.35 5.76
CA SER A 73 7.80 4.95 6.36
C SER A 73 8.74 3.87 6.87
N GLY A 74 9.89 3.72 6.20
CA GLY A 74 10.76 2.57 6.45
C GLY A 74 10.03 1.27 6.16
N ASP A 75 10.30 0.25 6.96
CA ASP A 75 9.69 -1.07 6.81
C ASP A 75 8.26 -1.16 7.35
N TYR A 76 7.57 -0.01 7.53
CA TYR A 76 6.23 0.04 8.11
C TYR A 76 5.23 0.74 7.20
N ALA A 77 4.07 0.12 7.03
CA ALA A 77 2.87 0.69 6.44
C ALA A 77 1.88 1.08 7.54
N TYR A 78 1.40 2.33 7.47
CA TYR A 78 0.40 2.93 8.33
C TYR A 78 -0.89 3.06 7.54
N ILE A 79 -1.92 2.35 7.95
CA ILE A 79 -3.17 2.22 7.24
C ILE A 79 -4.24 2.93 8.05
N ALA A 80 -4.91 3.90 7.45
CA ALA A 80 -6.15 4.43 7.99
C ALA A 80 -7.27 3.47 7.61
N ASP A 81 -7.83 2.80 8.60
CA ASP A 81 -8.90 1.81 8.46
C ASP A 81 -10.16 2.30 9.18
N GLU A 82 -11.29 2.33 8.47
CA GLU A 82 -12.55 2.88 8.99
C GLU A 82 -13.03 2.18 10.28
N ARG A 83 -12.82 0.87 10.40
CA ARG A 83 -13.30 0.07 11.53
C ARG A 83 -12.27 -0.06 12.64
N ASN A 84 -10.99 -0.09 12.29
CA ASN A 84 -9.89 -0.41 13.21
C ASN A 84 -9.05 0.81 13.61
N GLY A 85 -9.38 2.00 13.09
CA GLY A 85 -8.62 3.22 13.30
C GLY A 85 -7.30 3.21 12.54
N LEU A 86 -6.17 3.27 13.26
CA LEU A 86 -4.84 3.21 12.66
C LEU A 86 -4.28 1.79 12.77
N VAL A 87 -4.04 1.12 11.65
CA VAL A 87 -3.38 -0.18 11.59
C VAL A 87 -1.93 -0.02 11.14
N ILE A 88 -0.99 -0.65 11.85
CA ILE A 88 0.44 -0.59 11.56
C ILE A 88 0.92 -1.99 11.17
N VAL A 89 1.49 -2.10 9.97
CA VAL A 89 1.93 -3.34 9.37
C VAL A 89 3.42 -3.26 9.04
N ASP A 90 4.18 -4.26 9.46
CA ASP A 90 5.57 -4.50 9.05
C ASP A 90 5.56 -5.08 7.63
N ILE A 91 6.26 -4.40 6.73
CA ILE A 91 6.39 -4.74 5.31
C ILE A 91 7.87 -4.96 4.92
N SER A 92 8.74 -5.25 5.89
CA SER A 92 10.15 -5.59 5.66
C SER A 92 10.31 -6.78 4.70
N ASP A 93 9.38 -7.73 4.74
CA ASP A 93 9.17 -8.74 3.70
C ASP A 93 7.88 -8.43 2.92
N PRO A 94 7.97 -7.89 1.69
CA PRO A 94 6.82 -7.59 0.84
C PRO A 94 5.89 -8.79 0.55
N HIS A 95 6.40 -10.02 0.66
CA HIS A 95 5.62 -11.23 0.42
C HIS A 95 4.90 -11.73 1.66
N ASN A 96 5.25 -11.21 2.84
CA ASN A 96 4.74 -11.67 4.12
C ASN A 96 4.52 -10.51 5.10
N PRO A 97 3.64 -9.54 4.78
CA PRO A 97 3.34 -8.42 5.67
C PRO A 97 2.75 -8.89 7.01
N GLN A 98 3.19 -8.29 8.12
CA GLN A 98 2.80 -8.69 9.48
C GLN A 98 2.18 -7.54 10.26
N LEU A 99 1.11 -7.83 11.01
CA LEU A 99 0.55 -6.85 11.94
C LEU A 99 1.55 -6.53 13.07
N VAL A 100 1.87 -5.25 13.23
CA VAL A 100 2.64 -4.76 14.38
C VAL A 100 1.68 -4.35 15.49
N GLY A 101 0.58 -3.71 15.13
CA GLY A 101 -0.46 -3.31 16.08
C GLY A 101 -1.52 -2.44 15.41
N HIS A 102 -2.53 -2.07 16.19
CA HIS A 102 -3.53 -1.08 15.79
C HIS A 102 -3.85 -0.16 16.96
N TYR A 103 -4.34 1.03 16.64
CA TYR A 103 -4.90 1.99 17.59
C TYR A 103 -6.31 2.31 17.16
N ASP A 104 -7.26 1.93 18.00
CA ASP A 104 -8.65 2.33 17.83
C ASP A 104 -8.76 3.85 17.97
N THR A 105 -9.37 4.49 16.98
CA THR A 105 -9.60 5.94 16.96
C THR A 105 -11.07 6.29 17.20
N ASP A 106 -11.89 5.34 17.66
CA ASP A 106 -13.31 5.44 17.98
C ASP A 106 -14.26 5.82 16.81
N GLY A 107 -13.76 6.02 15.59
CA GLY A 107 -14.55 6.23 14.37
C GLY A 107 -15.34 7.54 14.31
#